data_AF-A0A956ETV1-F1
#
_entry.id   AF-A0A956ETV1-F1
#
_cell.length_a   1.000
_cell.length_b   1.000
_cell.length_c   1.000
_cell.angle_alpha   90.00
_cell.angle_beta   90.00
_cell.angle_gamma   90.00
#
_symmetry.space_group_name_H-M   'P 1'
#
loop_
_entity.id
_entity.type
_entity.pdbx_description
1 polymer ?
#
loop_
_entity_poly.entity_id
_entity_poly.type
_entity_poly.pdbx_seq_one_letter_code
_entity_poly.pdbx_strand_id
1 'polypeptide(L)'
;MKRRDFVGYVGLGAAALVLGRACLPEDTTDVRRRLLRSWTDELAIGEYQALVAAGQTLSERANELAADPSDERLQATRQAWRNARKPLKRAELFGFGPYLEEPQRYGPKLDFWPVRPEAVELVLNGSDALDAAGALALGAPSKGFPAMEYLL
;
A
#
# COMPACT_ATOMS: atom_id res chain seq x y z
N MET A 1 13.59 59.28 -52.03
CA MET A 1 14.88 58.79 -52.60
C MET A 1 15.77 58.39 -51.43
N LYS A 2 16.28 57.17 -51.24
CA LYS A 2 16.42 55.97 -52.08
C LYS A 2 16.40 54.75 -51.15
N ARG A 3 15.58 53.75 -51.51
CA ARG A 3 15.77 52.35 -51.12
C ARG A 3 17.13 51.87 -51.59
N ARG A 4 17.83 51.05 -50.81
CA ARG A 4 18.82 50.09 -51.32
C ARG A 4 18.68 48.80 -50.53
N ASP A 5 18.10 47.84 -51.23
CA ASP A 5 18.07 46.42 -50.89
C ASP A 5 19.50 45.88 -50.92
N PHE A 6 19.87 45.07 -49.92
CA PHE A 6 21.03 44.19 -50.01
C PHE A 6 20.59 42.76 -49.72
N VAL A 7 20.54 41.99 -50.80
CA VAL A 7 20.30 40.55 -50.85
C VAL A 7 21.58 39.83 -50.47
N GLY A 8 21.43 38.77 -49.66
CA GLY A 8 22.23 37.56 -49.77
C GLY A 8 23.29 37.35 -48.71
N TYR A 9 23.03 36.41 -47.79
CA TYR A 9 23.96 35.33 -47.48
C TYR A 9 23.17 34.11 -47.03
N VAL A 10 23.24 33.06 -47.86
CA VAL A 10 22.93 31.68 -47.51
C VAL A 10 24.02 31.20 -46.56
N GLY A 11 23.62 30.78 -45.36
CA GLY A 11 24.50 30.15 -44.37
C GLY A 11 23.83 28.93 -43.78
N LEU A 12 24.25 27.76 -44.25
CA LEU A 12 24.03 26.43 -43.66
C LEU A 12 24.35 26.44 -42.15
N GLY A 13 23.54 25.78 -41.32
CA GLY A 13 23.95 25.56 -39.93
C GLY A 13 22.93 24.88 -39.00
N ALA A 14 22.88 23.55 -39.09
CA ALA A 14 22.57 22.60 -38.01
C ALA A 14 21.22 22.70 -37.26
N ALA A 15 20.34 21.77 -37.59
CA ALA A 15 19.48 21.12 -36.60
C ALA A 15 20.35 20.36 -35.59
N ALA A 16 20.12 20.54 -34.28
CA ALA A 16 20.59 19.60 -33.27
C ALA A 16 19.77 19.67 -31.96
N LEU A 17 19.22 18.50 -31.61
CA LEU A 17 18.98 17.90 -30.28
C LEU A 17 18.03 18.64 -29.31
N VAL A 18 16.82 18.15 -29.02
CA VAL A 18 16.46 16.88 -28.34
C VAL A 18 17.11 16.71 -26.96
N LEU A 19 16.25 16.82 -25.93
CA LEU A 19 16.28 16.14 -24.63
C LEU A 19 17.55 16.27 -23.78
N GLY A 20 17.67 17.41 -23.12
CA GLY A 20 18.55 17.59 -21.95
C GLY A 20 17.76 17.82 -20.67
N ARG A 21 16.82 16.93 -20.30
CA ARG A 21 16.51 16.77 -18.87
C ARG A 21 17.71 16.07 -18.26
N ALA A 22 18.72 16.88 -17.92
CA ALA A 22 19.88 16.45 -17.19
C ALA A 22 19.42 15.64 -15.97
N CYS A 23 19.86 14.38 -15.90
CA CYS A 23 20.17 13.77 -14.63
C CYS A 23 21.07 14.76 -13.90
N LEU A 24 20.50 15.57 -13.00
CA LEU A 24 21.29 16.21 -11.97
C LEU A 24 21.98 15.07 -11.21
N PRO A 25 23.32 15.08 -11.09
CA PRO A 25 24.00 14.07 -10.31
C PRO A 25 23.38 14.06 -8.92
N GLU A 26 22.97 12.88 -8.47
CA GLU A 26 22.50 12.72 -7.12
C GLU A 26 23.63 13.14 -6.18
N ASP A 27 23.39 14.17 -5.36
CA ASP A 27 24.34 14.59 -4.35
C ASP A 27 24.42 13.49 -3.29
N THR A 28 25.37 12.58 -3.51
CA THR A 28 25.66 11.46 -2.63
C THR A 28 26.29 11.92 -1.33
N THR A 29 26.61 13.20 -1.14
CA THR A 29 27.19 13.72 0.11
C THR A 29 26.14 14.02 1.19
N ASP A 30 24.86 14.20 0.82
CA ASP A 30 23.79 14.38 1.81
C ASP A 30 23.46 13.06 2.51
N VAL A 31 24.03 12.89 3.71
CA VAL A 31 23.79 11.74 4.59
C VAL A 31 22.31 11.53 4.90
N ARG A 32 21.50 12.59 5.02
CA ARG A 32 20.06 12.49 5.32
C ARG A 32 19.32 11.83 4.17
N ARG A 33 19.63 12.23 2.92
CA ARG A 33 19.00 11.64 1.73
C ARG A 33 19.31 10.15 1.64
N ARG A 34 20.55 9.74 1.90
CA ARG A 34 20.93 8.31 1.93
C ARG A 34 20.19 7.54 3.02
N LEU A 35 20.08 8.12 4.22
CA LEU A 35 19.34 7.50 5.33
C LEU A 35 17.87 7.30 4.97
N LEU A 36 17.21 8.32 4.41
CA LEU A 36 15.80 8.23 4.02
C LEU A 36 15.56 7.19 2.91
N ARG A 37 16.49 7.06 1.95
CA ARG A 37 16.43 6.00 0.93
C ARG A 37 16.55 4.62 1.58
N SER A 38 17.55 4.41 2.42
CA SER A 38 17.74 3.14 3.14
C SER A 38 16.51 2.79 3.99
N TRP A 39 15.93 3.74 4.73
CA TRP A 39 14.69 3.50 5.48
C TRP A 39 13.52 3.12 4.59
N THR A 40 13.43 3.71 3.39
CA THR A 40 12.35 3.40 2.44
C THR A 40 12.55 2.01 1.83
N ASP A 41 13.73 1.77 1.26
CA ASP A 41 14.02 0.60 0.43
C ASP A 41 14.25 -0.66 1.27
N GLU A 42 14.90 -0.54 2.43
CA GLU A 42 15.29 -1.67 3.27
C GLU A 42 14.29 -1.96 4.39
N LEU A 43 13.56 -0.95 4.89
CA LEU A 43 12.63 -1.13 6.03
C LEU A 43 11.17 -1.01 5.58
N ALA A 44 10.73 0.15 5.11
CA ALA A 44 9.31 0.39 4.86
C ALA A 44 8.73 -0.55 3.80
N ILE A 45 9.38 -0.64 2.63
CA ILE A 45 8.94 -1.52 1.54
C ILE A 45 9.01 -2.99 1.98
N GLY A 46 10.07 -3.39 2.68
CA GLY A 46 10.25 -4.75 3.18
C GLY A 46 9.12 -5.19 4.13
N GLU A 47 8.71 -4.32 5.06
CA GLU A 47 7.61 -4.62 5.99
C GLU A 47 6.25 -4.75 5.28
N TYR A 48 5.98 -3.90 4.28
CA TYR A 48 4.74 -4.03 3.50
C TYR A 48 4.75 -5.28 2.62
N GLN A 49 5.88 -5.68 2.05
CA GLN A 49 6.01 -6.95 1.32
C GLN A 49 5.79 -8.16 2.26
N ALA A 50 6.36 -8.11 3.46
CA ALA A 50 6.13 -9.14 4.48
C ALA A 50 4.65 -9.19 4.91
N LEU A 51 3.98 -8.04 5.03
CA LEU A 51 2.55 -7.97 5.31
C LEU A 51 1.72 -8.60 4.20
N VAL A 52 2.03 -8.32 2.92
CA VAL A 52 1.33 -8.92 1.78
C VAL A 52 1.49 -10.44 1.77
N ALA A 53 2.73 -10.94 1.92
CA ALA A 53 2.99 -12.38 1.94
C ALA A 53 2.27 -13.08 3.11
N ALA A 54 2.33 -12.50 4.31
CA ALA A 54 1.63 -13.07 5.47
C ALA A 54 0.10 -12.97 5.34
N GLY A 55 -0.42 -11.92 4.69
CA GLY A 55 -1.83 -11.75 4.36
C GLY A 55 -2.34 -12.80 3.37
N GLN A 56 -1.54 -13.18 2.37
CA GLN A 56 -1.85 -14.28 1.45
C GLN A 56 -1.96 -15.61 2.20
N THR A 57 -0.99 -15.93 3.06
CA THR A 57 -1.06 -17.13 3.92
C THR A 57 -2.28 -17.11 4.83
N LEU A 58 -2.63 -15.97 5.44
CA LEU A 58 -3.85 -15.84 6.24
C LEU A 58 -5.11 -16.12 5.40
N SER A 59 -5.19 -15.57 4.19
CA SER A 59 -6.31 -15.83 3.28
C SER A 59 -6.43 -17.31 2.91
N GLU A 60 -5.30 -17.99 2.64
CA GLU A 60 -5.27 -19.42 2.35
C GLU A 60 -5.82 -20.24 3.52
N ARG A 61 -5.34 -19.99 4.75
CA ARG A 61 -5.81 -20.70 5.95
C ARG A 61 -7.27 -20.43 6.27
N ALA A 62 -7.72 -19.18 6.10
CA ALA A 62 -9.12 -18.84 6.29
C ALA A 62 -10.03 -19.57 5.28
N ASN A 63 -9.60 -19.68 4.02
CA ASN A 63 -10.34 -20.44 3.00
C ASN A 63 -10.38 -21.95 3.32
N GLU A 64 -9.26 -22.52 3.77
CA GLU A 64 -9.21 -23.93 4.22
C GLU A 64 -10.16 -24.18 5.42
N LEU A 65 -10.17 -23.28 6.40
CA LEU A 65 -11.07 -23.34 7.56
C LEU A 65 -12.54 -23.23 7.14
N ALA A 66 -12.86 -22.31 6.23
CA ALA A 66 -14.23 -22.13 5.74
C ALA A 66 -14.73 -23.33 4.93
N ALA A 67 -13.85 -24.01 4.18
CA ALA A 67 -14.20 -25.18 3.38
C ALA A 67 -14.42 -26.45 4.21
N ASP A 68 -13.64 -26.66 5.27
CA ASP A 68 -13.71 -27.86 6.12
C ASP A 68 -13.36 -27.51 7.58
N PRO A 69 -14.33 -27.02 8.38
CA PRO A 69 -14.07 -26.55 9.73
C PRO A 69 -13.53 -27.63 10.67
N SER A 70 -12.40 -27.37 11.31
CA SER A 70 -11.82 -28.22 12.36
C SER A 70 -11.00 -27.41 13.35
N ASP A 71 -10.78 -27.95 14.56
CA ASP A 71 -9.95 -27.30 15.58
C ASP A 71 -8.53 -27.05 15.09
N GLU A 72 -7.96 -27.99 14.32
CA GLU A 72 -6.63 -27.86 13.73
C GLU A 72 -6.56 -26.68 12.75
N ARG A 73 -7.54 -26.56 11.84
CA ARG A 73 -7.58 -25.45 10.86
C ARG A 73 -7.90 -24.11 11.52
N LEU A 74 -8.69 -24.11 12.60
CA LEU A 74 -8.95 -22.92 13.39
C LEU A 74 -7.65 -22.42 14.04
N GLN A 75 -6.87 -23.31 14.65
CA GLN A 75 -5.58 -22.95 15.25
C GLN A 75 -4.56 -22.50 14.20
N ALA A 76 -4.53 -23.14 13.03
CA ALA A 76 -3.69 -22.72 11.92
C ALA A 76 -4.05 -21.29 11.43
N THR A 77 -5.35 -20.99 11.31
CA THR A 77 -5.84 -19.66 10.90
C THR A 77 -5.53 -18.59 11.95
N ARG A 78 -5.77 -18.87 13.23
CA ARG A 78 -5.38 -17.98 14.35
C ARG A 78 -3.87 -17.70 14.36
N GLN A 79 -3.05 -18.70 14.07
CA GLN A 79 -1.60 -18.52 13.98
C GLN A 79 -1.19 -17.69 12.77
N ALA A 80 -1.82 -17.91 11.61
CA ALA A 80 -1.60 -17.09 10.42
C ALA A 80 -1.99 -15.62 10.67
N TRP A 81 -3.10 -15.38 11.38
CA TRP A 81 -3.54 -14.04 11.76
C TRP A 81 -2.49 -13.33 12.63
N ARG A 82 -1.98 -14.01 13.67
CA ARG A 82 -0.91 -13.48 14.51
C ARG A 82 0.36 -13.19 13.72
N ASN A 83 0.70 -14.04 12.76
CA ASN A 83 1.89 -13.84 11.92
C ASN A 83 1.74 -12.65 10.97
N ALA A 84 0.55 -12.43 10.40
CA ALA A 84 0.26 -11.28 9.55
C ALA A 84 0.14 -9.96 10.35
N ARG A 85 -0.29 -10.01 11.61
CA ARG A 85 -0.28 -8.86 12.52
C ARG A 85 1.12 -8.28 12.77
N LYS A 86 2.15 -9.13 12.82
CA LYS A 86 3.52 -8.71 13.14
C LYS A 86 4.09 -7.67 12.15
N PRO A 87 4.15 -7.93 10.83
CA PRO A 87 4.63 -6.93 9.87
C PRO A 87 3.72 -5.70 9.80
N LEU A 88 2.40 -5.83 9.98
CA LEU A 88 1.51 -4.66 10.09
C LEU A 88 1.94 -3.74 11.24
N LYS A 89 2.18 -4.31 12.43
CA LYS A 89 2.61 -3.54 13.60
C LYS A 89 4.00 -2.93 13.45
N ARG A 90 4.90 -3.55 12.69
CA ARG A 90 6.20 -2.93 12.37
C ARG A 90 6.07 -1.83 11.30
N ALA A 91 5.20 -2.02 10.32
CA ALA A 91 4.91 -1.03 9.28
C ALA A 91 4.27 0.26 9.85
N GLU A 92 3.61 0.19 11.01
CA GLU A 92 3.08 1.37 11.73
C GLU A 92 4.16 2.39 12.12
N LEU A 93 5.45 2.00 12.16
CA LEU A 93 6.57 2.96 12.28
C LEU A 93 6.61 3.95 11.10
N PHE A 94 6.10 3.51 9.94
CA PHE A 94 5.98 4.29 8.70
C PHE A 94 4.52 4.67 8.43
N GLY A 95 3.75 4.92 9.49
CA GLY A 95 2.33 5.27 9.44
C GLY A 95 2.06 6.70 8.94
N PHE A 96 2.52 7.04 7.74
CA PHE A 96 2.25 8.31 7.05
C PHE A 96 1.99 8.07 5.55
N GLY A 97 1.62 9.11 4.81
CA GLY A 97 1.27 8.98 3.39
C GLY A 97 0.06 8.05 3.20
N PRO A 98 0.07 7.10 2.25
CA PRO A 98 -1.09 6.24 1.94
C PRO A 98 -1.62 5.41 3.12
N TYR A 99 -0.81 5.23 4.16
CA TYR A 99 -1.26 4.57 5.39
C TYR A 99 -2.34 5.38 6.13
N LEU A 100 -2.19 6.70 6.24
CA LEU A 100 -3.16 7.56 6.95
C LEU A 100 -3.98 8.47 6.03
N GLU A 101 -3.45 8.82 4.86
CA GLU A 101 -4.03 9.83 3.98
C GLU A 101 -5.04 9.22 3.00
N GLU A 102 -6.09 9.98 2.71
CA GLU A 102 -7.04 9.65 1.66
C GLU A 102 -6.40 9.80 0.27
N PRO A 103 -6.82 9.02 -0.73
CA PRO A 103 -7.96 8.08 -0.72
C PRO A 103 -7.68 6.68 -0.15
N GLN A 104 -6.41 6.35 0.09
CA GLN A 104 -6.03 4.98 0.49
C GLN A 104 -6.38 4.70 1.95
N ARG A 105 -5.84 5.52 2.88
CA ARG A 105 -6.07 5.42 4.33
C ARG A 105 -6.01 3.98 4.84
N TYR A 106 -4.97 3.23 4.45
CA TYR A 106 -4.90 1.79 4.69
C TYR A 106 -4.84 1.41 6.17
N GLY A 107 -4.14 2.18 7.00
CA GLY A 107 -3.96 1.89 8.42
C GLY A 107 -5.28 1.75 9.17
N PRO A 108 -6.13 2.78 9.20
CA PRO A 108 -7.44 2.68 9.82
C PRO A 108 -8.35 1.60 9.21
N LYS A 109 -8.18 1.27 7.92
CA LYS A 109 -8.95 0.20 7.26
C LYS A 109 -8.45 -1.21 7.62
N LEU A 110 -7.17 -1.36 7.93
CA LEU A 110 -6.54 -2.62 8.33
C LEU A 110 -6.59 -2.84 9.84
N ASP A 111 -6.53 -1.80 10.66
CA ASP A 111 -6.37 -1.89 12.11
C ASP A 111 -7.26 -0.91 12.89
N PHE A 112 -8.56 -0.89 12.58
CA PHE A 112 -9.53 -0.12 13.36
C PHE A 112 -9.61 -0.67 14.80
N TRP A 113 -9.13 0.10 15.77
CA TRP A 113 -9.11 -0.28 17.18
C TRP A 113 -9.84 0.74 18.06
N PRO A 114 -10.62 0.31 19.07
CA PRO A 114 -10.99 -1.08 19.37
C PRO A 114 -11.96 -1.65 18.34
N VAL A 115 -12.06 -2.98 18.26
CA VAL A 115 -13.11 -3.64 17.48
C VAL A 115 -14.49 -3.15 17.94
N ARG A 116 -15.43 -3.01 17.01
CA ARG A 116 -16.83 -2.70 17.26
C ARG A 116 -17.69 -3.91 16.90
N PRO A 117 -17.97 -4.83 17.86
CA PRO A 117 -18.75 -6.03 17.59
C PRO A 117 -20.08 -5.70 16.91
N GLU A 118 -20.76 -4.61 17.31
CA GLU A 118 -22.01 -4.19 16.69
C GLU A 118 -21.89 -3.91 15.18
N ALA A 119 -20.75 -3.40 14.72
CA ALA A 119 -20.50 -3.11 13.32
C ALA A 119 -20.13 -4.37 12.52
N VAL A 120 -19.51 -5.36 13.16
CA VAL A 120 -19.21 -6.67 12.56
C VAL A 120 -20.49 -7.50 12.46
N GLU A 121 -21.26 -7.58 13.54
CA GLU A 121 -22.54 -8.29 13.61
C GLU A 121 -23.57 -7.74 12.62
N LEU A 122 -23.59 -6.43 12.38
CA LEU A 122 -24.47 -5.84 11.36
C LEU A 122 -24.19 -6.40 9.96
N VAL A 123 -22.92 -6.65 9.65
CA VAL A 123 -22.51 -7.25 8.37
C VAL A 123 -22.85 -8.74 8.33
N LEU A 124 -22.59 -9.48 9.41
CA LEU A 124 -22.89 -10.92 9.51
C LEU A 124 -24.40 -11.23 9.40
N ASN A 125 -25.24 -10.36 9.96
CA ASN A 125 -26.70 -10.50 9.93
C ASN A 125 -27.34 -9.87 8.68
N GLY A 126 -26.54 -9.27 7.80
CA GLY A 126 -27.01 -8.68 6.54
C GLY A 126 -27.27 -9.73 5.46
N SER A 127 -27.90 -9.30 4.37
CA SER A 127 -28.16 -10.14 3.17
C SER A 127 -27.32 -9.74 1.95
N ASP A 128 -26.49 -8.71 2.09
CA ASP A 128 -25.64 -8.24 0.99
C ASP A 128 -24.57 -9.27 0.67
N ALA A 129 -24.28 -9.45 -0.63
CA ALA A 129 -23.19 -10.33 -1.04
C ALA A 129 -21.85 -9.77 -0.58
N LEU A 130 -21.10 -10.56 0.20
CA LEU A 130 -19.74 -10.24 0.62
C LEU A 130 -18.73 -10.75 -0.41
N ASP A 131 -18.63 -10.05 -1.53
CA ASP A 131 -17.53 -10.20 -2.47
C ASP A 131 -16.36 -9.24 -2.14
N ALA A 132 -15.29 -9.30 -2.94
CA ALA A 132 -14.12 -8.44 -2.72
C ALA A 132 -14.46 -6.94 -2.79
N ALA A 133 -15.38 -6.53 -3.68
CA ALA A 133 -15.78 -5.14 -3.81
C ALA A 133 -16.63 -4.69 -2.61
N GLY A 134 -17.57 -5.52 -2.18
CA GLY A 134 -18.39 -5.31 -0.98
C GLY A 134 -17.51 -5.18 0.26
N ALA A 135 -16.56 -6.09 0.46
CA ALA A 135 -15.61 -6.03 1.58
C ALA A 135 -14.75 -4.75 1.57
N LEU A 136 -14.32 -4.29 0.39
CA LEU A 136 -13.59 -3.02 0.25
C LEU A 136 -14.46 -1.79 0.53
N ALA A 137 -15.77 -1.87 0.25
CA ALA A 137 -16.73 -0.81 0.54
C ALA A 137 -17.14 -0.72 2.02
N LEU A 138 -16.97 -1.80 2.80
CA LEU A 138 -17.29 -1.78 4.24
C LEU A 138 -16.55 -0.65 4.97
N GLY A 139 -17.23 -0.07 5.95
CA GLY A 139 -16.61 0.85 6.90
C GLY A 139 -15.48 0.18 7.67
N ALA A 140 -14.44 0.96 8.02
CA ALA A 140 -13.30 0.48 8.79
C ALA A 140 -13.66 -0.33 10.07
N PRO A 141 -14.71 0.02 10.85
CA PRO A 141 -15.05 -0.75 12.05
C PRO A 141 -15.55 -2.18 11.80
N SER A 142 -15.97 -2.50 10.58
CA SER A 142 -16.54 -3.80 10.22
C SER A 142 -15.54 -4.73 9.53
N LYS A 143 -14.26 -4.34 9.42
CA LYS A 143 -13.23 -5.11 8.71
C LYS A 143 -11.83 -4.93 9.29
N GLY A 144 -10.86 -5.58 8.66
CA GLY A 144 -9.46 -5.53 9.07
C GLY A 144 -9.15 -6.54 10.19
N PHE A 145 -7.94 -6.44 10.72
CA PHE A 145 -7.40 -7.41 11.68
C PHE A 145 -8.22 -7.52 12.96
N PRO A 146 -8.70 -6.44 13.61
CA PRO A 146 -9.52 -6.54 14.82
C PRO A 146 -10.89 -7.21 14.56
N ALA A 147 -11.50 -6.98 13.40
CA ALA A 147 -12.72 -7.70 13.02
C ALA A 147 -12.44 -9.20 12.80
N MET A 148 -11.33 -9.55 12.15
CA MET A 148 -10.91 -10.96 12.01
C MET A 148 -10.62 -11.61 13.36
N GLU A 149 -10.02 -10.88 14.32
CA GLU A 149 -9.77 -11.38 15.68
C GLU A 149 -11.06 -11.71 16.42
N TYR A 150 -12.09 -10.89 16.26
CA TYR A 150 -13.41 -11.16 16.83
C TYR A 150 -14.06 -12.44 16.26
N LEU A 151 -13.81 -12.75 14.98
CA LEU A 151 -14.38 -13.92 14.30
C LEU A 151 -13.61 -15.22 14.55
N LEU A 152 -12.35 -15.16 14.97
CA LEU A 152 -11.42 -16.30 15.08
C LEU A 152 -11.21 -16.74 16.53
#